data_AF-A0A8H5KDX2-F1
#
_entry.id   AF-A0A8H5KDX2-F1
#
_cell.length_a   1.000
_cell.length_b   1.000
_cell.length_c   1.000
_cell.angle_alpha   90.00
_cell.angle_beta   90.00
_cell.angle_gamma   90.00
#
_symmetry.space_group_name_H-M   'P 1'
#
loop_
_entity.id
_entity.type
_entity.pdbx_description
1 polymer ?
#
loop_
_entity_poly.entity_id
_entity_poly.type
_entity_poly.pdbx_seq_one_letter_code
_entity_poly.pdbx_strand_id
1 'polypeptide(L)'
;MFLTALILLLFSNAVAYAQYTNQYSRCAINDPTPEQRASVKALEDIEKITKIETSGHICVDTYIHVVTSNASEAISQRQVATQFKVLNAAFAPHNISFDLKNITCTTNSKWAGGDDEIGMKRELRQGDYSTLNLYFVDTARLGDTA
;
A
#
# COMPACT_ATOMS: atom_id res chain seq x y z
N MET A 1 -52.47 43.60 -15.12
CA MET A 1 -51.68 42.41 -15.52
C MET A 1 -50.33 42.54 -14.85
N PHE A 2 -50.17 41.91 -13.67
CA PHE A 2 -48.97 42.05 -12.85
C PHE A 2 -47.92 41.00 -13.26
N LEU A 3 -46.71 41.50 -13.53
CA LEU A 3 -45.55 40.76 -13.98
C LEU A 3 -44.98 39.94 -12.81
N THR A 4 -45.07 38.61 -12.87
CA THR A 4 -44.50 37.71 -11.85
C THR A 4 -43.00 37.51 -12.09
N ALA A 5 -42.19 37.97 -11.14
CA ALA A 5 -40.75 37.77 -11.12
C ALA A 5 -40.41 36.31 -10.76
N LEU A 6 -39.71 35.61 -11.66
CA LEU A 6 -39.18 34.28 -11.44
C LEU A 6 -37.84 34.39 -10.69
N ILE A 7 -37.85 34.05 -9.40
CA ILE A 7 -36.65 33.98 -8.55
C ILE A 7 -35.90 32.69 -8.90
N LEU A 8 -34.76 32.83 -9.57
CA LEU A 8 -33.79 31.74 -9.80
C LEU A 8 -33.01 31.50 -8.50
N LEU A 9 -33.36 30.42 -7.79
CA LEU A 9 -32.55 29.88 -6.69
C LEU A 9 -31.31 29.20 -7.27
N LEU A 10 -30.16 29.84 -7.12
CA LEU A 10 -28.85 29.23 -7.37
C LEU A 10 -28.55 28.23 -6.26
N PHE A 11 -28.72 26.94 -6.53
CA PHE A 11 -28.19 25.87 -5.68
C PHE A 11 -26.66 25.90 -5.76
N SER A 12 -26.02 26.48 -4.75
CA SER A 12 -24.58 26.28 -4.53
C SER A 12 -24.37 24.82 -4.13
N ASN A 13 -23.83 24.02 -5.03
CA ASN A 13 -23.30 22.70 -4.68
C ASN A 13 -22.07 22.93 -3.80
N ALA A 14 -22.27 23.01 -2.48
CA ALA A 14 -21.20 22.80 -1.54
C ALA A 14 -20.74 21.35 -1.74
N VAL A 15 -19.63 21.18 -2.46
CA VAL A 15 -18.93 19.90 -2.54
C VAL A 15 -18.44 19.62 -1.12
N ALA A 16 -19.15 18.76 -0.41
CA ALA A 16 -18.67 18.21 0.84
C ALA A 16 -17.41 17.41 0.50
N TYR A 17 -16.24 17.98 0.80
CA TYR A 17 -15.01 17.21 0.86
C TYR A 17 -15.23 16.13 1.93
N ALA A 18 -15.43 14.89 1.49
CA ALA A 18 -15.46 13.75 2.38
C ALA A 18 -14.12 13.72 3.12
N GLN A 19 -14.14 14.07 4.41
CA GLN A 19 -13.01 13.84 5.29
C GLN A 19 -12.85 12.33 5.39
N TYR A 20 -11.86 11.79 4.69
CA TYR A 20 -11.47 10.39 4.79
C TYR A 20 -10.88 10.20 6.19
N THR A 21 -11.69 9.72 7.13
CA THR A 21 -11.19 9.34 8.45
C THR A 21 -10.24 8.16 8.23
N ASN A 22 -8.95 8.39 8.51
CA ASN A 22 -7.88 7.43 8.30
C ASN A 22 -7.97 6.34 9.37
N GLN A 23 -8.94 5.44 9.23
CA GLN A 23 -9.21 4.35 10.17
C GLN A 23 -8.08 3.30 10.22
N TYR A 24 -7.10 3.38 9.30
CA TYR A 24 -5.94 2.50 9.21
C TYR A 24 -4.61 3.23 9.45
N SER A 25 -4.62 4.31 10.26
CA SER A 25 -3.44 5.14 10.57
C SER A 25 -2.49 4.50 11.58
N ARG A 26 -2.06 3.27 11.33
CA ARG A 26 -0.94 2.65 12.03
C ARG A 26 0.07 2.25 10.96
N CYS A 27 1.00 3.16 10.66
CA CYS A 27 2.16 2.88 9.81
C CYS A 27 3.42 3.16 10.64
N ALA A 28 4.38 2.23 10.61
CA ALA A 28 5.66 2.40 11.30
C ALA A 28 6.58 3.42 10.59
N ILE A 29 6.22 3.87 9.38
CA ILE A 29 6.95 4.91 8.67
C ILE A 29 6.42 6.28 9.08
N ASN A 30 7.30 7.12 9.62
CA ASN A 30 6.96 8.51 9.91
C ASN A 30 6.77 9.28 8.59
N ASP A 31 5.91 10.30 8.63
CA ASP A 31 5.79 11.21 7.51
C ASP A 31 7.16 11.85 7.18
N PRO A 32 7.48 12.03 5.89
CA PRO A 32 8.77 12.57 5.49
C PRO A 32 8.95 13.99 6.03
N THR A 33 10.15 14.34 6.49
CA THR A 33 10.46 15.70 6.97
C THR A 33 10.40 16.73 5.83
N PRO A 34 10.25 18.03 6.13
CA PRO A 34 10.31 19.08 5.10
C PRO A 34 11.58 19.01 4.23
N GLU A 35 12.72 18.69 4.84
CA GLU A 35 14.02 18.56 4.16
C GLU A 35 14.05 17.35 3.22
N GLN A 36 13.48 16.21 3.65
CA GLN A 36 13.35 15.03 2.80
C GLN A 36 12.44 15.30 1.61
N ARG A 37 11.31 15.99 1.81
CA ARG A 37 10.42 16.39 0.72
C ARG A 37 11.10 17.37 -0.25
N ALA A 38 11.87 18.32 0.27
CA ALA A 38 12.64 19.24 -0.57
C ALA A 38 13.70 18.50 -1.39
N SER A 39 14.36 17.49 -0.80
CA SER A 39 15.34 16.64 -1.49
C SER A 39 14.70 15.82 -2.62
N VAL A 40 13.55 15.20 -2.36
CA VAL A 40 12.78 14.46 -3.40
C VAL A 40 12.36 15.40 -4.52
N LYS A 41 11.85 16.60 -4.19
CA LYS A 41 11.46 17.59 -5.21
C LYS A 41 12.64 18.03 -6.10
N ALA A 42 13.82 18.21 -5.51
CA ALA A 42 15.02 18.53 -6.28
C ALA A 42 15.40 17.38 -7.25
N LEU A 43 15.26 16.12 -6.82
CA LEU A 43 15.48 14.95 -7.67
C LEU A 43 14.45 14.88 -8.81
N GLU A 44 13.16 15.09 -8.51
CA GLU A 44 12.10 15.12 -9.53
C GLU A 44 12.37 16.18 -10.60
N ASP A 45 12.86 17.37 -10.20
CA ASP A 45 13.18 18.44 -11.13
C ASP A 45 14.40 18.08 -12.01
N ILE A 46 15.40 17.39 -11.45
CA ILE A 46 16.55 16.86 -12.20
C ILE A 46 16.11 15.77 -13.19
N GLU A 47 15.26 14.83 -12.78
CA GLU A 47 14.75 13.73 -13.62
C GLU A 47 13.98 14.26 -14.84
N LYS A 48 13.14 15.28 -14.65
CA LYS A 48 12.40 15.94 -15.75
C LYS A 48 13.33 16.57 -16.78
N ILE A 49 14.44 17.17 -16.34
CA ILE A 49 15.40 17.84 -17.22
C ILE A 49 16.27 16.82 -17.96
N THR A 50 16.72 15.79 -17.25
CA THR A 50 17.72 14.85 -17.77
C THR A 50 17.15 13.86 -18.78
N LYS A 51 15.81 13.79 -18.96
CA LYS A 51 15.16 12.74 -19.78
C LYS A 51 15.84 11.39 -19.50
N ILE A 52 16.04 11.08 -18.22
CA ILE A 52 16.28 9.69 -17.84
C ILE A 52 15.00 8.99 -18.28
N GLU A 53 15.02 8.40 -19.47
CA GLU A 53 13.89 7.63 -19.95
C GLU A 53 13.63 6.62 -18.84
N THR A 54 12.39 6.61 -18.37
CA THR A 54 11.94 5.64 -17.40
C THR A 54 12.37 4.28 -17.92
N SER A 55 13.35 3.71 -17.22
CA SER A 55 13.83 2.34 -17.38
C SER A 55 12.62 1.47 -17.68
N GLY A 56 12.74 0.62 -18.71
CA GLY A 56 11.63 -0.17 -19.26
C GLY A 56 10.78 -0.85 -18.19
N HIS A 57 9.58 -1.28 -18.60
CA HIS A 57 8.57 -1.89 -17.73
C HIS A 57 9.17 -2.73 -16.59
N ILE A 58 8.92 -2.31 -15.35
CA ILE A 58 9.42 -2.98 -14.16
C ILE A 58 8.39 -4.04 -13.79
N CYS A 59 8.77 -5.31 -13.90
CA CYS A 59 7.97 -6.43 -13.42
C CYS A 59 8.64 -7.02 -12.18
N VAL A 60 7.92 -7.04 -11.05
CA VAL A 60 8.43 -7.52 -9.77
C VAL A 60 7.75 -8.84 -9.39
N ASP A 61 8.53 -9.93 -9.40
CA ASP A 61 8.07 -11.21 -8.85
C ASP A 61 7.68 -11.03 -7.37
N THR A 62 6.48 -11.49 -7.00
CA THR A 62 5.88 -11.23 -5.70
C THR A 62 5.38 -12.51 -5.05
N TYR A 63 5.78 -12.73 -3.80
CA TYR A 63 5.28 -13.77 -2.92
C TYR A 63 4.45 -13.16 -1.80
N ILE A 64 3.33 -13.81 -1.47
CA ILE A 64 2.49 -13.39 -0.35
C ILE A 64 2.49 -14.49 0.72
N HIS A 65 2.76 -14.08 1.96
CA HIS A 65 2.78 -14.94 3.13
C HIS A 65 1.68 -14.49 4.09
N VAL A 66 0.67 -15.33 4.27
CA VAL A 66 -0.29 -15.21 5.35
C VAL A 66 0.27 -15.96 6.54
N VAL A 67 0.49 -15.27 7.67
CA VAL A 67 0.98 -15.86 8.90
C VAL A 67 -0.02 -15.59 10.00
N THR A 68 -0.63 -16.63 10.53
CA THR A 68 -1.75 -16.52 11.46
C THR A 68 -1.57 -17.41 12.68
N SER A 69 -2.20 -17.05 13.79
CA SER A 69 -2.32 -17.89 14.97
C SER A 69 -3.37 -18.98 14.82
N ASN A 70 -4.38 -18.78 13.95
CA ASN A 70 -5.47 -19.72 13.72
C ASN A 70 -5.78 -19.85 12.22
N ALA A 71 -5.51 -21.01 11.64
CA ALA A 71 -5.76 -21.28 10.22
C ALA A 71 -7.22 -21.08 9.80
N SER A 72 -8.19 -21.28 10.70
CA SER A 72 -9.61 -21.06 10.43
C SER A 72 -10.00 -19.58 10.33
N GLU A 73 -9.17 -18.69 10.87
CA GLU A 73 -9.35 -17.22 10.84
C GLU A 73 -8.44 -16.55 9.81
N ALA A 74 -7.59 -17.33 9.12
CA ALA A 74 -6.69 -16.83 8.09
C ALA A 74 -7.46 -16.07 7.01
N ILE A 75 -6.89 -14.95 6.55
CA ILE A 75 -7.42 -14.27 5.37
C ILE A 75 -7.43 -15.23 4.18
N SER A 76 -8.56 -15.26 3.47
CA SER A 76 -8.75 -16.17 2.35
C SER A 76 -7.85 -15.79 1.17
N GLN A 77 -7.50 -16.78 0.34
CA GLN A 77 -6.80 -16.54 -0.93
C GLN A 77 -7.54 -15.52 -1.82
N ARG A 78 -8.88 -15.50 -1.76
CA ARG A 78 -9.68 -14.53 -2.50
C ARG A 78 -9.45 -13.09 -2.01
N GLN A 79 -9.38 -12.87 -0.70
CA GLN A 79 -9.08 -11.56 -0.14
C GLN A 79 -7.67 -11.10 -0.52
N VAL A 80 -6.69 -12.01 -0.42
CA VAL A 80 -5.32 -11.75 -0.86
C VAL A 80 -5.26 -11.37 -2.33
N ALA A 81 -5.92 -12.14 -3.21
CA ALA A 81 -5.95 -11.87 -4.64
C ALA A 81 -6.63 -10.53 -4.96
N THR A 82 -7.67 -10.14 -4.22
CA THR A 82 -8.29 -8.81 -4.35
C THR A 82 -7.32 -7.70 -3.96
N GLN A 83 -6.59 -7.85 -2.85
CA GLN A 83 -5.58 -6.86 -2.44
C GLN A 83 -4.44 -6.76 -3.46
N PHE A 84 -4.02 -7.88 -4.04
CA PHE A 84 -2.99 -7.91 -5.08
C PHE A 84 -3.41 -7.16 -6.35
N LYS A 85 -4.70 -7.18 -6.71
CA LYS A 85 -5.24 -6.38 -7.82
C LYS A 85 -5.17 -4.89 -7.52
N VAL A 86 -5.45 -4.48 -6.28
CA VAL A 86 -5.32 -3.07 -5.87
C VAL A 86 -3.88 -2.60 -5.99
N LEU A 87 -2.91 -3.42 -5.56
CA LEU A 87 -1.49 -3.12 -5.71
C LEU A 87 -1.11 -2.89 -7.17
N ASN A 88 -1.44 -3.81 -8.07
CA ASN A 88 -1.16 -3.65 -9.49
C ASN A 88 -1.86 -2.43 -10.11
N ALA A 89 -3.13 -2.18 -9.79
CA ALA A 89 -3.87 -1.05 -10.31
C ALA A 89 -3.27 0.30 -9.88
N ALA A 90 -2.77 0.40 -8.64
CA ALA A 90 -2.16 1.61 -8.12
C ALA A 90 -0.81 1.93 -8.78
N PHE A 91 -0.05 0.91 -9.18
CA PHE A 91 1.29 1.08 -9.75
C PHE A 91 1.33 1.04 -11.29
N ALA A 92 0.27 0.59 -11.95
CA ALA A 92 0.18 0.54 -13.41
C ALA A 92 0.44 1.90 -14.10
N PRO A 93 -0.05 3.06 -13.61
CA PRO A 93 0.26 4.37 -14.22
C PRO A 93 1.76 4.72 -14.20
N HIS A 94 2.55 4.03 -13.37
CA HIS A 94 3.98 4.22 -13.21
C HIS A 94 4.82 3.16 -13.96
N ASN A 95 4.18 2.38 -14.85
CA ASN A 95 4.83 1.32 -15.64
C ASN A 95 5.52 0.24 -14.76
N ILE A 96 4.94 -0.01 -13.59
CA ILE A 96 5.34 -1.05 -12.64
C ILE A 96 4.20 -2.08 -12.54
N SER A 97 4.54 -3.35 -12.64
CA SER A 97 3.64 -4.47 -12.37
C SER A 97 4.25 -5.45 -11.39
N PHE A 98 3.38 -6.27 -10.80
CA PHE A 98 3.76 -7.33 -9.88
C PHE A 98 3.24 -8.66 -10.43
N ASP A 99 4.09 -9.68 -10.47
CA ASP A 99 3.74 -11.05 -10.87
C ASP A 99 3.59 -11.93 -9.62
N LEU A 100 2.37 -12.41 -9.35
CA LEU A 100 2.11 -13.22 -8.16
C LEU A 100 2.59 -14.66 -8.37
N LYS A 101 3.69 -15.02 -7.71
CA LYS A 101 4.31 -16.35 -7.85
C LYS A 101 3.64 -17.40 -6.97
N ASN A 102 3.31 -17.04 -5.73
CA ASN A 102 2.66 -17.93 -4.79
C ASN A 102 2.00 -17.18 -3.63
N ILE A 103 0.99 -17.83 -3.02
CA ILE A 103 0.42 -17.45 -1.73
C ILE A 103 0.61 -18.62 -0.76
N THR A 104 1.25 -18.36 0.37
CA THR A 104 1.44 -19.34 1.44
C THR A 104 0.62 -18.98 2.67
N CYS A 105 0.20 -19.97 3.44
CA CYS A 105 -0.42 -19.79 4.75
C CYS A 105 0.38 -20.58 5.79
N THR A 106 0.86 -19.90 6.83
CA THR A 106 1.67 -20.46 7.91
C THR A 106 0.96 -20.24 9.23
N THR A 107 0.73 -21.31 9.99
CA THR A 107 0.18 -21.18 11.34
C THR A 107 1.32 -21.12 12.36
N ASN A 108 1.56 -19.93 12.91
CA ASN A 108 2.57 -19.70 13.94
C ASN A 108 2.16 -18.50 14.79
N SER A 109 1.71 -18.74 16.03
CA SER A 109 1.19 -17.70 16.92
C SER A 109 2.23 -16.65 17.33
N LYS A 110 3.51 -17.05 17.49
CA LYS A 110 4.61 -16.13 17.81
C LYS A 110 4.78 -15.10 16.69
N TRP A 111 4.92 -15.57 15.46
CA TRP A 111 5.11 -14.70 14.29
C TRP A 111 3.85 -13.90 13.97
N ALA A 112 2.68 -14.51 14.06
CA ALA A 112 1.40 -13.85 13.79
C ALA A 112 1.14 -12.70 14.79
N GLY A 113 1.57 -12.83 16.04
CA GLY A 113 1.53 -11.77 17.06
C GLY A 113 2.59 -10.67 16.91
N GLY A 114 3.42 -10.75 15.86
CA GLY A 114 4.45 -9.77 15.53
C GLY A 114 5.76 -9.94 16.31
N ASP A 115 5.98 -11.07 16.99
CA ASP A 115 7.26 -11.41 17.60
C ASP A 115 8.21 -12.05 16.58
N ASP A 116 9.52 -11.83 16.73
CA ASP A 116 10.56 -12.46 15.89
C ASP A 116 10.38 -12.23 14.38
N GLU A 117 10.02 -10.99 14.02
CA GLU A 117 9.81 -10.56 12.63
C GLU A 117 11.01 -10.89 11.73
N ILE A 118 12.23 -10.66 12.23
CA ILE A 118 13.47 -10.93 11.47
C ILE A 118 13.63 -12.44 11.24
N GLY A 119 13.37 -13.27 12.25
CA GLY A 119 13.43 -14.73 12.11
C GLY A 119 12.37 -15.24 11.13
N MET A 120 11.14 -14.76 11.25
CA MET A 120 10.04 -15.07 10.33
C MET A 120 10.41 -14.72 8.88
N LYS A 121 10.85 -13.48 8.63
CA LYS A 121 11.20 -13.01 7.28
C LYS A 121 12.36 -13.81 6.70
N ARG A 122 13.37 -14.14 7.51
CA ARG A 122 14.51 -14.97 7.07
C ARG A 122 14.07 -16.37 6.67
N GLU A 123 13.14 -16.98 7.41
CA GLU A 123 12.66 -18.33 7.15
C GLU A 123 11.72 -18.40 5.93
N LEU A 124 10.81 -17.44 5.81
CA LEU A 124 9.72 -17.49 4.85
C LEU A 124 10.03 -16.82 3.51
N ARG A 125 11.05 -15.96 3.45
CA ARG A 125 11.41 -15.22 2.23
C ARG A 125 11.67 -16.18 1.06
N GLN A 126 11.08 -15.84 -0.08
CA GLN A 126 11.29 -16.53 -1.35
C GLN A 126 11.85 -15.59 -2.41
N GLY A 127 12.51 -16.20 -3.40
CA GLY A 127 13.16 -15.50 -4.51
C GLY A 127 14.50 -14.87 -4.14
N ASP A 128 14.96 -13.97 -5.02
CA ASP A 128 16.24 -13.29 -4.92
C ASP A 128 16.07 -11.81 -4.50
N TYR A 129 17.12 -11.01 -4.63
CA TYR A 129 17.10 -9.59 -4.26
C TYR A 129 16.17 -8.71 -5.10
N SER A 130 15.67 -9.20 -6.24
CA SER A 130 14.69 -8.50 -7.08
C SER A 130 13.24 -8.82 -6.71
N THR A 131 13.02 -9.76 -5.79
CA THR A 131 11.69 -10.28 -5.45
C THR A 131 11.05 -9.55 -4.26
N LEU A 132 9.78 -9.19 -4.40
CA LEU A 132 8.94 -8.65 -3.33
C LEU A 132 8.33 -9.78 -2.49
N ASN A 133 8.41 -9.66 -1.18
CA ASN A 133 7.73 -10.56 -0.23
C ASN A 133 6.79 -9.73 0.65
N LEU A 134 5.48 -10.00 0.58
CA LEU A 134 4.45 -9.34 1.37
C LEU A 134 3.98 -10.27 2.48
N TYR A 135 3.93 -9.76 3.71
CA TYR A 135 3.54 -10.53 4.89
C TYR A 135 2.25 -9.96 5.48
N PHE A 136 1.21 -10.78 5.55
CA PHE A 136 -0.01 -10.51 6.29
C PHE A 136 0.06 -11.27 7.61
N VAL A 137 0.07 -10.55 8.72
CA VAL A 137 0.13 -11.10 10.08
C VAL A 137 -1.10 -10.66 10.87
N ASP A 138 -1.52 -11.46 11.86
CA ASP A 138 -2.68 -11.12 12.71
C ASP A 138 -2.46 -9.76 13.42
N THR A 139 -1.23 -9.47 13.85
CA THR A 139 -0.86 -8.19 14.45
C THR A 139 0.53 -7.76 14.00
N ALA A 140 0.59 -6.67 13.22
CA ALA A 140 1.85 -6.02 12.89
C ALA A 140 2.30 -5.16 14.08
N ARG A 141 3.47 -5.48 14.64
CA ARG A 141 4.14 -4.59 15.61
C ARG A 141 4.86 -3.50 14.84
N LEU A 142 4.36 -2.29 15.01
CA LEU A 142 4.95 -1.05 14.51
C LEU A 142 5.62 -0.42 15.74
N GLY A 143 6.91 -0.07 15.68
CA GLY A 143 7.66 0.46 16.84
C GLY A 143 6.97 1.64 17.55
N ASP A 144 7.27 1.99 18.80
CA ASP A 144 8.44 1.68 19.65
C ASP A 144 8.14 0.75 20.84
N THR A 145 8.87 -0.37 20.94
CA THR A 145 9.32 -0.90 22.24
C THR A 145 10.81 -1.13 22.14
N ALA A 146 11.57 -0.21 22.74
CA ALA A 146 12.88 -0.53 23.31
C ALA A 146 12.70 -1.54 24.45
#